data_AF-A0A7S3M2D2-F1
#
_entry.id   AF-A0A7S3M2D2-F1
#
_cell.length_a   1.000
_cell.length_b   1.000
_cell.length_c   1.000
_cell.angle_alpha   90.00
_cell.angle_beta   90.00
_cell.angle_gamma   90.00
#
_symmetry.space_group_name_H-M   'P 1'
#
loop_
_entity.id
_entity.type
_entity.pdbx_description
1 polymer ?
#
loop_
_entity_poly.entity_id
_entity_poly.type
_entity_poly.pdbx_seq_one_letter_code
_entity_poly.pdbx_strand_id
1 'polypeptide(L)'
;TASDICSPGEALSLSLFPFKQVQKLVFDGSEEFSELPQAFFHYCHHLSAGREVVTDIQGFEDEDGDLLIVDPVVVRPAAATVGSLLGAIVSNNTSSSANEEKLRFDTWHPRCGQLCKVFDPSRRSSQCRRACGL
;
A
#
# COMPACT_ATOMS: atom_id res chain seq x y z
N THR A 1 10.26 -20.46 5.80
CA THR A 1 11.46 -20.61 6.64
C THR A 1 12.17 -19.27 6.70
N ALA A 2 12.09 -18.58 7.85
CA ALA A 2 12.73 -17.29 8.06
C ALA A 2 14.25 -17.48 7.95
N SER A 3 14.84 -17.04 6.83
CA SER A 3 16.25 -17.26 6.54
C SER A 3 16.91 -15.89 6.49
N ASP A 4 17.70 -15.63 7.53
CA ASP A 4 18.71 -14.60 7.73
C ASP A 4 18.26 -13.13 7.67
N ILE A 5 17.81 -12.61 8.82
CA ILE A 5 17.61 -11.18 9.08
C ILE A 5 18.94 -10.40 9.09
N CYS A 6 20.07 -11.08 9.37
CA CYS A 6 21.40 -10.51 9.35
C CYS A 6 22.49 -11.56 9.10
N SER A 7 23.63 -11.12 8.60
CA SER A 7 24.85 -11.92 8.44
C SER A 7 25.80 -11.77 9.64
N PRO A 8 26.68 -12.76 9.90
CA PRO A 8 27.71 -12.63 10.94
C PRO A 8 28.58 -11.38 10.74
N GLY A 9 28.66 -10.53 11.77
CA GLY A 9 29.45 -9.29 11.75
C GLY A 9 28.64 -8.01 11.46
N GLU A 10 27.35 -8.13 11.13
CA GLU A 10 26.46 -6.97 10.99
C GLU A 10 25.98 -6.47 12.35
N ALA A 11 25.85 -5.15 12.49
CA ALA A 11 25.27 -4.52 13.66
C ALA A 11 23.77 -4.31 13.43
N LEU A 12 22.95 -4.94 14.26
CA LEU A 12 21.50 -4.73 14.29
C LEU A 12 21.13 -3.75 15.40
N SER A 13 20.27 -2.77 15.06
CA SER A 13 19.64 -1.91 16.06
C SER A 13 18.22 -2.41 16.31
N LEU A 14 17.98 -2.92 17.52
CA LEU A 14 16.64 -3.25 17.99
C LEU A 14 16.10 -2.05 18.77
N SER A 15 15.10 -1.39 18.20
CA SER A 15 14.35 -0.37 18.91
C SER A 15 13.17 -1.04 19.61
N LEU A 16 13.15 -0.99 20.94
CA LEU A 16 12.00 -1.46 21.70
C LEU A 16 10.80 -0.56 21.40
N PHE A 17 9.76 -1.12 20.80
CA PHE A 17 8.50 -0.42 20.63
C PHE A 17 7.80 -0.33 21.99
N PRO A 18 7.58 0.88 22.54
CA PRO A 18 7.13 1.03 23.93
C PRO A 18 5.64 0.71 24.11
N PHE A 19 4.89 0.56 23.02
CA PHE A 19 3.45 0.33 23.04
C PHE A 19 3.14 -1.17 23.05
N LYS A 20 2.14 -1.54 23.85
CA LYS A 20 1.80 -2.95 24.14
C LYS A 20 1.16 -3.69 22.97
N GLN A 21 0.67 -2.98 21.96
CA GLN A 21 -0.11 -3.59 20.89
C GLN A 21 0.14 -2.85 19.57
N VAL A 22 0.73 -3.55 18.61
CA VAL A 22 0.79 -3.15 17.21
C VAL A 22 -0.34 -3.85 16.49
N GLN A 23 -1.11 -3.11 15.70
CA GLN A 23 -2.18 -3.65 14.86
C GLN A 23 -1.85 -3.52 13.38
N LYS A 24 -2.35 -4.47 12.59
CA LYS A 24 -2.35 -4.39 11.13
C LYS A 24 -3.46 -3.42 10.71
N LEU A 25 -3.11 -2.40 9.95
CA LEU A 25 -4.02 -1.33 9.52
C LEU A 25 -4.37 -1.46 8.03
N VAL A 26 -3.41 -1.90 7.21
CA VAL A 26 -3.61 -2.24 5.79
C VAL A 26 -2.65 -3.37 5.42
N PHE A 27 -3.15 -4.59 5.21
CA PHE A 27 -2.31 -5.72 4.83
C PHE A 27 -2.99 -6.70 3.86
N ASP A 28 -4.11 -7.32 4.24
CA ASP A 28 -4.82 -8.29 3.38
C ASP A 28 -6.27 -7.92 3.06
N GLY A 29 -6.78 -6.82 3.63
CA GLY A 29 -8.14 -6.34 3.42
C GLY A 29 -9.16 -6.89 4.41
N SER A 30 -8.76 -7.76 5.33
CA SER A 30 -9.60 -8.26 6.43
C SER A 30 -9.54 -7.37 7.68
N GLU A 31 -8.64 -6.37 7.69
CA GLU A 31 -8.47 -5.47 8.83
C GLU A 31 -9.70 -4.58 9.06
N GLU A 32 -9.85 -4.11 10.30
CA GLU A 32 -10.83 -3.08 10.61
C GLU A 32 -10.50 -1.80 9.84
N PHE A 33 -11.51 -1.20 9.23
CA PHE A 33 -11.32 0.02 8.44
C PHE A 33 -10.97 1.20 9.36
N SER A 34 -9.70 1.61 9.34
CA SER A 34 -9.26 2.88 9.93
C SER A 34 -9.07 3.92 8.83
N GLU A 35 -9.75 5.07 8.95
CA GLU A 35 -9.87 6.05 7.87
C GLU A 35 -8.52 6.68 7.49
N LEU A 36 -7.69 7.04 8.47
CA LEU A 36 -6.42 7.70 8.21
C LEU A 36 -5.38 6.78 7.53
N PRO A 37 -5.10 5.55 8.00
CA PRO A 37 -4.25 4.58 7.29
C PRO A 37 -4.75 4.27 5.88
N GLN A 38 -6.06 4.08 5.72
CA GLN A 38 -6.66 3.80 4.41
C GLN A 38 -6.54 4.99 3.46
N ALA A 39 -6.67 6.21 3.96
CA ALA A 39 -6.42 7.41 3.18
C ALA A 39 -4.95 7.59 2.83
N PHE A 40 -4.02 7.29 3.74
CA PHE A 40 -2.59 7.31 3.48
C PHE A 40 -2.18 6.28 2.41
N PHE A 41 -2.68 5.05 2.53
CA PHE A 41 -2.53 4.00 1.51
C PHE A 41 -2.94 4.50 0.12
N HIS A 42 -4.16 5.03 0.01
CA HIS A 42 -4.68 5.55 -1.25
C HIS A 42 -3.87 6.78 -1.71
N TYR A 43 -3.47 7.67 -0.80
CA TYR A 43 -2.68 8.84 -1.14
C TYR A 43 -1.34 8.46 -1.80
N CYS A 44 -0.61 7.49 -1.25
CA CYS A 44 0.63 7.01 -1.84
C CYS A 44 0.43 6.39 -3.24
N HIS A 45 -0.64 5.61 -3.40
CA HIS A 45 -1.00 5.06 -4.71
C HIS A 45 -1.37 6.16 -5.71
N HIS A 46 -2.15 7.15 -5.29
CA HIS A 46 -2.55 8.29 -6.10
C HIS A 46 -1.35 9.15 -6.52
N LEU A 47 -0.49 9.51 -5.57
CA LEU A 47 0.70 10.35 -5.79
C LEU A 47 1.69 9.69 -6.75
N SER A 48 1.79 8.38 -6.72
CA SER A 48 2.63 7.61 -7.65
C SER A 48 1.98 7.34 -9.01
N ALA A 49 0.77 7.86 -9.25
CA ALA A 49 -0.05 7.57 -10.42
C ALA A 49 -0.27 6.06 -10.62
N GLY A 50 -0.47 5.35 -9.52
CA GLY A 50 -0.73 3.91 -9.47
C GLY A 50 0.52 3.03 -9.50
N ARG A 51 1.72 3.61 -9.63
CA ARG A 51 2.96 2.83 -9.76
C ARG A 51 3.46 2.25 -8.44
N GLU A 52 3.14 2.86 -7.32
CA GLU A 52 3.61 2.37 -6.02
C GLU A 52 2.40 2.01 -5.16
N VAL A 53 2.55 0.95 -4.39
CA VAL A 53 1.57 0.54 -3.40
C VAL A 53 2.29 0.38 -2.07
N VAL A 54 1.92 1.20 -1.10
CA VAL A 54 2.33 0.99 0.29
C VAL A 54 1.42 -0.09 0.86
N THR A 55 1.96 -1.08 1.54
CA THR A 55 1.20 -2.15 2.19
C THR A 55 1.90 -2.53 3.48
N ASP A 56 1.35 -3.52 4.18
CA ASP A 56 1.82 -3.94 5.49
C ASP A 56 1.92 -2.77 6.48
N ILE A 57 0.96 -1.84 6.39
CA ILE A 57 0.88 -0.68 7.27
C ILE A 57 0.47 -1.24 8.63
N GLN A 58 1.40 -1.16 9.58
CA GLN A 58 1.21 -1.54 10.96
C GLN A 58 1.36 -0.31 11.83
N GLY A 59 0.78 -0.32 13.02
CA GLY A 59 0.93 0.82 13.89
C GLY A 59 0.16 0.74 15.18
N PHE A 60 0.13 1.88 15.84
CA PHE A 60 -0.59 2.13 17.07
C PHE A 60 -1.20 3.53 16.97
N GLU A 61 -2.46 3.65 17.40
CA GLU A 61 -3.13 4.93 17.59
C GLU A 61 -3.15 5.20 19.09
N ASP A 62 -2.64 6.35 19.51
CA ASP A 62 -2.62 6.73 20.92
C ASP A 62 -3.93 7.36 21.40
N GLU A 63 -3.98 7.74 22.67
CA GLU A 63 -5.18 8.30 23.29
C GLU A 63 -5.55 9.70 22.74
N ASP A 64 -4.59 10.40 22.12
CA ASP A 64 -4.78 11.71 21.51
C ASP A 64 -5.21 11.59 20.03
N GLY A 65 -5.26 10.36 19.49
CA GLY A 65 -5.60 10.07 18.09
C GLY A 65 -4.41 10.21 17.14
N ASP A 66 -3.19 10.32 17.66
CA ASP A 66 -1.98 10.30 16.84
C ASP A 66 -1.67 8.86 16.43
N LEU A 67 -1.40 8.68 15.13
CA LEU A 67 -1.12 7.38 14.55
C LEU A 67 0.37 7.22 14.28
N LEU A 68 1.00 6.29 14.98
CA LEU A 68 2.36 5.87 14.72
C LEU A 68 2.38 4.67 13.77
N ILE A 69 2.79 4.90 12.52
CA ILE A 69 2.98 3.84 11.52
C ILE A 69 4.38 3.25 11.65
N VAL A 70 4.47 1.93 11.63
CA VAL A 70 5.71 1.14 11.68
C VAL A 70 5.76 0.13 10.53
N ASP A 71 6.98 -0.19 10.11
CA ASP A 71 7.32 -1.21 9.11
C ASP A 71 6.50 -1.19 7.79
N PRO A 72 6.22 -0.03 7.17
CA PRO A 72 5.50 -0.01 5.90
C PRO A 72 6.35 -0.65 4.79
N VAL A 73 5.71 -1.47 3.96
CA VAL A 73 6.32 -2.07 2.77
C VAL A 73 5.90 -1.29 1.54
N VAL A 74 6.86 -0.87 0.71
CA VAL A 74 6.57 -0.22 -0.58
C VAL A 74 6.80 -1.19 -1.71
N VAL A 75 5.72 -1.61 -2.37
CA VAL A 75 5.77 -2.39 -3.59
C VAL A 75 5.96 -1.44 -4.76
N ARG A 76 7.02 -1.67 -5.53
CA ARG A 76 7.37 -0.89 -6.74
C ARG A 76 7.50 -1.83 -7.94
N PRO A 77 7.11 -1.40 -9.15
CA PRO A 77 7.43 -2.11 -10.36
C PRO A 77 8.94 -2.22 -10.50
N ALA A 78 9.38 -3.35 -11.08
CA ALA A 78 10.79 -3.55 -11.38
C ALA A 78 11.32 -2.40 -12.23
N ALA A 79 12.57 -2.00 -11.99
CA ALA A 79 13.23 -1.00 -12.81
C ALA A 79 13.17 -1.45 -14.29
N ALA A 80 12.78 -0.52 -15.17
CA ALA A 80 12.73 -0.81 -16.60
C ALA A 80 14.14 -1.23 -17.06
N THR A 81 14.22 -2.41 -17.65
CA THR A 81 15.44 -2.90 -18.30
C THR A 81 15.29 -2.77 -19.80
N VAL A 82 16.40 -2.81 -20.54
CA VAL A 82 16.35 -2.89 -22.02
C VAL A 82 15.51 -4.11 -22.46
N GLY A 83 15.57 -5.21 -21.71
CA GLY A 83 14.75 -6.40 -21.93
C GLY A 83 13.25 -6.15 -21.78
N SER A 84 12.82 -5.36 -20.78
CA SER A 84 11.40 -5.05 -20.61
C SER A 84 10.85 -4.13 -21.71
N LEU A 85 11.68 -3.23 -22.25
CA LEU A 85 11.30 -2.38 -23.40
C LEU A 85 11.13 -3.20 -24.68
N LEU A 86 12.08 -4.08 -24.98
CA LEU A 86 12.01 -4.98 -26.14
C LEU A 86 10.83 -5.96 -26.01
N GLY A 87 10.61 -6.48 -24.80
CA GLY A 87 9.48 -7.33 -24.48
C GLY A 87 8.13 -6.64 -24.69
N ALA A 88 8.00 -5.36 -24.34
CA ALA A 88 6.77 -4.58 -24.53
C ALA A 88 6.44 -4.30 -26.00
N ILE A 89 7.45 -4.20 -26.87
CA ILE A 89 7.25 -4.00 -28.32
C ILE A 89 6.80 -5.31 -28.99
N VAL A 90 7.31 -6.45 -28.53
CA VAL A 90 7.00 -7.77 -29.11
C VAL A 90 5.72 -8.37 -28.50
N SER A 91 5.48 -8.14 -27.21
CA SER A 91 4.30 -8.60 -26.48
C SER A 91 3.35 -7.44 -26.29
N ASN A 92 2.33 -7.35 -27.13
CA ASN A 92 1.22 -6.39 -27.03
C ASN A 92 0.30 -6.68 -25.81
N ASN A 93 0.85 -7.20 -24.71
CA ASN A 93 0.17 -7.91 -23.62
C ASN A 93 0.40 -7.24 -22.26
N THR A 94 0.46 -5.91 -22.23
CA THR A 94 0.61 -5.05 -21.03
C THR A 94 -0.60 -5.06 -20.08
N SER A 95 -1.61 -5.87 -20.34
CA SER A 95 -2.89 -5.89 -19.63
C SER A 95 -2.94 -6.80 -18.40
N SER A 96 -1.94 -7.66 -18.18
CA SER A 96 -1.94 -8.63 -17.07
C SER A 96 -1.50 -8.00 -15.73
N SER A 97 -0.36 -7.31 -15.70
CA SER A 97 0.19 -6.73 -14.46
C SER A 97 -0.68 -5.60 -13.89
N ALA A 98 -1.21 -4.72 -14.75
CA ALA A 98 -2.07 -3.62 -14.31
C ALA A 98 -3.39 -4.12 -13.71
N ASN A 99 -3.91 -5.26 -14.18
CA ASN A 99 -5.10 -5.88 -13.60
C ASN A 99 -4.83 -6.50 -12.23
N GLU A 100 -3.65 -7.10 -12.02
CA GLU A 100 -3.26 -7.63 -10.71
C GLU A 100 -3.05 -6.52 -9.68
N GLU A 101 -2.39 -5.42 -10.06
CA GLU A 101 -2.21 -4.25 -9.19
C GLU A 101 -3.55 -3.62 -8.80
N LYS A 102 -4.47 -3.51 -9.77
CA LYS A 102 -5.84 -3.06 -9.50
C LYS A 102 -6.55 -3.98 -8.52
N LEU A 103 -6.46 -5.31 -8.73
CA LEU A 103 -7.09 -6.29 -7.83
C LEU A 103 -6.54 -6.16 -6.41
N ARG A 104 -5.22 -5.96 -6.26
CA ARG A 104 -4.59 -5.75 -4.95
C ARG A 104 -5.07 -4.46 -4.28
N PHE A 105 -5.08 -3.35 -5.02
CA PHE A 105 -5.58 -2.08 -4.50
C PHE A 105 -7.03 -2.21 -4.02
N ASP A 106 -7.90 -2.84 -4.82
CA ASP A 106 -9.31 -3.03 -4.48
C ASP A 106 -9.53 -3.95 -3.28
N THR A 107 -8.65 -4.94 -3.11
CA THR A 107 -8.69 -5.86 -1.97
C THR A 107 -8.29 -5.13 -0.68
N TRP A 108 -7.22 -4.34 -0.72
CA TRP A 108 -6.67 -3.66 0.46
C TRP A 108 -7.37 -2.33 0.78
N HIS A 109 -8.08 -1.75 -0.19
CA HIS A 109 -8.88 -0.53 -0.06
C HIS A 109 -10.35 -0.77 -0.39
N PRO A 110 -11.10 -1.44 0.50
CA PRO A 110 -12.46 -1.88 0.23
C PRO A 110 -13.45 -0.71 0.06
N ARG A 111 -13.12 0.49 0.55
CA ARG A 111 -13.94 1.69 0.42
C ARG A 111 -13.11 2.96 0.59
N CYS A 112 -13.55 4.03 -0.07
CA CYS A 112 -12.93 5.34 0.01
C CYS A 112 -13.60 6.21 1.12
N GLY A 113 -12.81 6.74 2.06
CA GLY A 113 -13.25 7.64 3.14
C GLY A 113 -13.45 9.10 2.69
N GLN A 114 -13.74 10.01 3.63
CA GLN A 114 -13.81 11.44 3.33
C GLN A 114 -12.43 12.01 3.05
N LEU A 115 -11.40 11.58 3.78
CA LEU A 115 -10.02 12.01 3.56
C LEU A 115 -9.53 11.70 2.14
N CYS A 116 -9.90 10.54 1.59
CA CYS A 116 -9.56 10.16 0.21
C CYS A 116 -10.06 11.17 -0.82
N LYS A 117 -11.26 11.71 -0.62
CA LYS A 117 -11.89 12.66 -1.54
C LYS A 117 -11.24 14.03 -1.52
N VAL A 118 -10.46 14.36 -0.49
CA VAL A 118 -9.74 15.64 -0.40
C VAL A 118 -8.67 15.70 -1.49
N PHE A 119 -7.89 14.63 -1.66
CA PHE A 119 -6.77 14.57 -2.60
C PHE A 119 -7.07 13.84 -3.92
N ASP A 120 -8.11 13.00 -3.99
CA ASP A 120 -8.58 12.40 -5.24
C ASP A 120 -10.02 12.85 -5.58
N PRO A 121 -10.18 14.04 -6.19
CA PRO A 121 -11.50 14.59 -6.52
C PRO A 121 -12.25 13.76 -7.56
N SER A 122 -11.56 12.95 -8.35
CA SER A 122 -12.19 12.09 -9.38
C SER A 122 -13.18 11.10 -8.76
N ARG A 123 -13.03 10.82 -7.46
CA ARG A 123 -13.88 9.93 -6.66
C ARG A 123 -15.02 10.63 -5.90
N ARG A 124 -15.25 11.93 -6.12
CA ARG A 124 -16.32 12.70 -5.45
C ARG A 124 -17.73 12.45 -6.01
N SER A 125 -17.88 11.82 -7.18
CA SER A 125 -19.19 11.65 -7.83
C SER A 125 -19.93 10.39 -7.36
N SER A 126 -21.25 10.54 -7.18
CA SER A 126 -22.20 9.56 -6.61
C SER A 126 -22.43 8.30 -7.46
N GLN A 127 -21.67 8.09 -8.53
CA GLN A 127 -21.81 6.94 -9.43
C GLN A 127 -20.59 6.01 -9.46
N CYS A 128 -19.55 6.26 -8.66
CA CYS A 128 -18.45 5.32 -8.56
C CYS A 128 -18.89 4.08 -7.77
N ARG A 129 -18.69 2.90 -8.36
CA ARG A 129 -19.00 1.60 -7.77
C ARG A 129 -18.38 1.48 -6.38
N ARG A 130 -19.00 0.69 -5.50
CA ARG A 130 -18.59 0.48 -4.10
C ARG A 130 -17.17 -0.09 -3.91
N ALA A 131 -16.41 -0.30 -4.99
CA ALA A 131 -15.02 -0.75 -4.98
C ALA A 131 -14.17 0.31 -5.72
N CYS A 132 -13.05 0.73 -5.13
CA CYS A 132 -12.23 1.86 -5.58
C CYS A 132 -11.35 1.53 -6.81
N GLY A 133 -11.76 0.58 -7.65
CA GLY A 133 -10.99 0.11 -8.80
C GLY A 133 -11.03 1.07 -9.97
N LEU A 134 -9.86 1.32 -10.56
CA LEU A 134 -9.65 2.08 -11.81
C LEU A 134 -10.67 1.76 -12.90
#